data_AF-A0A7S2UZZ0-F1
#
_entry.id   AF-A0A7S2UZZ0-F1
#
_cell.length_a   1.000
_cell.length_b   1.000
_cell.length_c   1.000
_cell.angle_alpha   90.00
_cell.angle_beta   90.00
_cell.angle_gamma   90.00
#
_symmetry.space_group_name_H-M   'P 1'
#
loop_
_entity.id
_entity.type
_entity.pdbx_description
1 polymer ?
#
loop_
_entity_poly.entity_id
_entity_poly.type
_entity_poly.pdbx_seq_one_letter_code
_entity_poly.pdbx_strand_id
1 'polypeptide(L)'
;MPRHGCSVYYDMLTGEGTHFIDTRHFLRALGLGAIYSPNGGLLNIFKDPLGRPILNLDYLLKDVVQSLRPLDWEAFSKWNELQPLKIIASRVDDGTSISMSTADGHFDNIEAMTDCMRASMLLPGLAGPVVSLPQVHGGRPLVDSQLFEPMPFRTALAEGCTHVIVLRTRPDGVNVCGKKSVLERLIMRRFFKRKHSFPEMYKYMKQMGHKHVYAKDILTLNQAANNWLNLGPSNACNILPISLGEGQPEIGRLERTRSEIYQGIKNGYAHAYAILSAVNSKEISEQQNKGTRLASGWKAVEEAFPNDVLDYEVDPIFLESKEKVVLGSGG
;
A
#
# COMPACT_ATOMS: atom_id res chain seq x y z
N MET A 1 -3.36 -4.43 20.66
CA MET A 1 -2.60 -5.55 20.05
C MET A 1 -2.51 -5.37 18.54
N PRO A 2 -1.35 -5.64 17.90
CA PRO A 2 -1.17 -5.54 16.44
C PRO A 2 -2.23 -6.30 15.61
N ARG A 3 -2.67 -7.46 16.12
CA ARG A 3 -3.78 -8.26 15.57
C ARG A 3 -5.03 -7.46 15.27
N HIS A 4 -5.44 -6.60 16.20
CA HIS A 4 -6.64 -5.79 16.03
C HIS A 4 -6.53 -4.98 14.74
N GLY A 5 -5.55 -4.10 14.59
CA GLY A 5 -5.42 -3.25 13.39
C GLY A 5 -5.29 -4.06 12.09
N CYS A 6 -4.57 -5.19 12.12
CA CYS A 6 -4.37 -6.01 10.95
C CYS A 6 -5.63 -6.76 10.47
N SER A 7 -6.65 -6.96 11.31
CA SER A 7 -7.87 -7.68 10.92
C SER A 7 -8.67 -7.00 9.81
N VAL A 8 -8.44 -5.70 9.54
CA VAL A 8 -8.96 -5.06 8.33
C VAL A 8 -8.58 -5.85 7.09
N TYR A 9 -7.33 -6.30 6.99
CA TYR A 9 -6.79 -6.90 5.77
C TYR A 9 -7.27 -8.32 5.55
N TYR A 10 -7.31 -9.15 6.60
CA TYR A 10 -7.61 -10.58 6.46
C TYR A 10 -9.06 -10.96 6.78
N ASP A 11 -9.84 -10.09 7.43
CA ASP A 11 -11.28 -10.31 7.66
C ASP A 11 -12.18 -9.35 6.87
N MET A 12 -11.99 -8.03 7.00
CA MET A 12 -12.94 -7.07 6.40
C MET A 12 -12.84 -7.05 4.87
N LEU A 13 -11.63 -6.79 4.36
CA LEU A 13 -11.41 -6.61 2.93
C LEU A 13 -11.61 -7.90 2.14
N THR A 14 -11.24 -9.03 2.73
CA THR A 14 -11.40 -10.37 2.16
C THR A 14 -12.83 -10.89 2.28
N GLY A 15 -13.51 -10.62 3.40
CA GLY A 15 -14.89 -11.05 3.66
C GLY A 15 -15.89 -10.48 2.67
N GLU A 16 -15.66 -9.27 2.16
CA GLU A 16 -16.50 -8.64 1.14
C GLU A 16 -16.25 -9.12 -0.30
N GLY A 17 -15.26 -10.00 -0.51
CA GLY A 17 -15.04 -10.72 -1.77
C GLY A 17 -15.03 -9.84 -3.02
N THR A 18 -16.10 -9.93 -3.84
CA THR A 18 -16.22 -9.16 -5.09
C THR A 18 -16.65 -7.70 -4.90
N HIS A 19 -17.08 -7.32 -3.70
CA HIS A 19 -17.42 -5.92 -3.42
C HIS A 19 -16.16 -5.04 -3.26
N PHE A 20 -15.08 -5.61 -2.73
CA PHE A 20 -13.77 -4.95 -2.66
C PHE A 20 -12.92 -5.16 -3.93
N ILE A 21 -12.69 -6.41 -4.34
CA ILE A 21 -11.91 -6.73 -5.55
C ILE A 21 -12.74 -7.56 -6.53
N ASP A 22 -13.09 -6.96 -7.67
CA ASP A 22 -13.83 -7.62 -8.76
C ASP A 22 -13.00 -7.75 -10.05
N THR A 23 -12.39 -8.92 -10.23
CA THR A 23 -11.58 -9.22 -11.42
C THR A 23 -12.41 -9.31 -12.70
N ARG A 24 -13.74 -9.44 -12.63
CA ARG A 24 -14.61 -9.43 -13.82
C ARG A 24 -14.58 -8.08 -14.53
N HIS A 25 -14.23 -7.01 -13.80
CA HIS A 25 -14.08 -5.66 -14.36
C HIS A 25 -12.81 -5.49 -15.24
N PHE A 26 -11.91 -6.47 -15.35
CA PHE A 26 -10.78 -6.42 -16.30
C PHE A 26 -11.22 -6.19 -17.75
N LEU A 27 -12.34 -6.80 -18.17
CA LEU A 27 -12.87 -6.58 -19.52
C LEU A 27 -13.23 -5.10 -19.74
N ARG A 28 -13.75 -4.42 -18.71
CA ARG A 28 -14.07 -2.99 -18.76
C ARG A 28 -12.83 -2.11 -18.76
N ALA A 29 -11.80 -2.48 -17.99
CA ALA A 29 -10.48 -1.84 -18.01
C ALA A 29 -9.79 -1.94 -19.38
N LEU A 30 -10.11 -2.95 -20.20
CA LEU A 30 -9.66 -3.08 -21.59
C LEU A 30 -10.54 -2.36 -22.61
N GLY A 31 -11.76 -2.00 -22.23
CA GLY A 31 -12.74 -1.43 -23.14
C GLY A 31 -13.65 -2.41 -23.86
N LEU A 32 -13.67 -3.64 -23.37
CA LEU A 32 -14.57 -4.71 -23.79
C LEU A 32 -15.83 -4.75 -22.90
N GLY A 33 -16.17 -3.62 -22.25
CA GLY A 33 -17.29 -3.53 -21.31
C GLY A 33 -18.68 -3.82 -21.90
N ALA A 34 -18.81 -3.80 -23.24
CA ALA A 34 -20.04 -4.24 -23.92
C ALA A 34 -20.29 -5.76 -23.79
N ILE A 35 -19.26 -6.56 -23.48
CA ILE A 35 -19.34 -8.01 -23.34
C ILE A 35 -19.79 -8.41 -21.91
N TYR A 36 -19.66 -7.52 -20.93
CA TYR A 36 -20.03 -7.77 -19.54
C TYR A 36 -20.64 -6.53 -18.87
N SER A 37 -21.98 -6.48 -18.82
CA SER A 37 -22.75 -5.50 -18.03
C SER A 37 -23.78 -6.28 -17.23
N PRO A 38 -23.47 -6.65 -15.97
CA PRO A 38 -24.33 -7.56 -15.21
C PRO A 38 -25.73 -6.99 -14.95
N ASN A 39 -25.93 -5.66 -14.95
CA ASN A 39 -27.22 -5.03 -14.59
C ASN A 39 -27.53 -3.69 -15.33
N GLY A 40 -27.37 -3.56 -16.66
CA GLY A 40 -27.96 -2.36 -17.31
C GLY A 40 -27.54 -1.95 -18.72
N GLY A 41 -27.31 -2.93 -19.61
CA GLY A 41 -27.23 -2.69 -21.07
C GLY A 41 -26.21 -1.64 -21.52
N LEU A 42 -26.30 -1.24 -22.79
CA LEU A 42 -25.39 -0.25 -23.42
C LEU A 42 -25.47 1.15 -22.76
N LEU A 43 -26.58 1.49 -22.09
CA LEU A 43 -26.79 2.79 -21.43
C LEU A 43 -25.82 3.06 -20.28
N ASN A 44 -25.45 2.05 -19.50
CA ASN A 44 -24.48 2.19 -18.40
C ASN A 44 -23.05 2.47 -18.90
N ILE A 45 -22.74 2.15 -20.16
CA ILE A 45 -21.44 2.43 -20.78
C ILE A 45 -21.30 3.92 -21.07
N PHE A 46 -22.40 4.59 -21.44
CA PHE A 46 -22.43 6.04 -21.68
C PHE A 46 -22.50 6.84 -20.37
N LYS A 47 -23.20 6.33 -19.35
CA LYS A 47 -23.31 7.00 -18.04
C LYS A 47 -22.02 6.91 -17.21
N ASP A 48 -21.30 5.80 -17.32
CA ASP A 48 -20.02 5.60 -16.63
C ASP A 48 -18.95 5.14 -17.64
N PRO A 49 -18.34 6.09 -18.37
CA PRO A 49 -17.33 5.79 -19.39
C PRO A 49 -16.05 5.18 -18.79
N LEU A 50 -15.83 5.39 -17.48
CA LEU A 50 -14.70 4.83 -16.77
C LEU A 50 -14.94 3.38 -16.40
N GLY A 51 -16.16 3.11 -15.93
CA GLY A 51 -16.59 1.84 -15.45
C GLY A 51 -16.28 1.59 -14.00
N ARG A 52 -17.02 0.63 -13.43
CA ARG A 52 -16.73 0.14 -12.07
C ARG A 52 -15.27 -0.31 -11.99
N PRO A 53 -14.52 0.16 -10.98
CA PRO A 53 -13.14 -0.21 -10.80
C PRO A 53 -13.01 -1.69 -10.40
N ILE A 54 -11.84 -2.27 -10.62
CA ILE A 54 -11.48 -3.59 -10.12
C ILE A 54 -11.25 -3.52 -8.61
N LEU A 55 -10.61 -2.44 -8.15
CA LEU A 55 -10.41 -2.14 -6.74
C LEU A 55 -11.39 -1.06 -6.30
N ASN A 56 -12.33 -1.42 -5.43
CA ASN A 56 -13.30 -0.49 -4.89
C ASN A 56 -12.69 0.30 -3.73
N LEU A 57 -12.10 1.45 -4.05
CA LEU A 57 -11.52 2.34 -3.04
C LEU A 57 -12.57 3.05 -2.18
N ASP A 58 -13.82 3.18 -2.65
CA ASP A 58 -14.90 3.73 -1.80
C ASP A 58 -15.21 2.80 -0.64
N TYR A 59 -15.26 1.48 -0.89
CA TYR A 59 -15.44 0.51 0.18
C TYR A 59 -14.30 0.59 1.22
N LEU A 60 -13.04 0.62 0.77
CA LEU A 60 -11.91 0.73 1.71
C LEU A 60 -11.91 2.06 2.48
N LEU A 61 -12.04 3.18 1.78
CA LEU A 61 -11.76 4.50 2.38
C LEU A 61 -12.96 5.11 3.08
N LYS A 62 -14.19 4.87 2.59
CA LYS A 62 -15.41 5.41 3.20
C LYS A 62 -16.06 4.36 4.08
N ASP A 63 -16.39 3.21 3.51
CA ASP A 63 -17.16 2.22 4.25
C ASP A 63 -16.32 1.62 5.38
N VAL A 64 -15.05 1.27 5.14
CA VAL A 64 -14.19 0.71 6.19
C VAL A 64 -13.59 1.80 7.07
N VAL A 65 -12.74 2.67 6.53
CA VAL A 65 -11.92 3.60 7.34
C VAL A 65 -12.73 4.71 8.02
N GLN A 66 -13.87 5.14 7.47
CA GLN A 66 -14.69 6.20 8.07
C GLN A 66 -15.90 5.68 8.85
N SER A 67 -16.37 4.44 8.61
CA SER A 67 -17.67 3.98 9.12
C SER A 67 -17.64 2.63 9.86
N LEU A 68 -17.35 1.52 9.17
CA LEU A 68 -17.38 0.16 9.74
C LEU A 68 -16.27 -0.04 10.77
N ARG A 69 -15.12 0.61 10.54
CA ARG A 69 -13.97 0.59 11.43
C ARG A 69 -13.31 1.97 11.42
N PRO A 70 -13.96 2.97 12.06
CA PRO A 70 -13.52 4.34 11.98
C PRO A 70 -12.12 4.46 12.56
N LEU A 71 -11.22 5.12 11.82
CA LEU A 71 -9.96 5.54 12.38
C LEU A 71 -10.24 6.52 13.52
N ASP A 72 -9.61 6.29 14.68
CA ASP A 72 -9.66 7.23 15.80
C ASP A 72 -8.94 8.53 15.41
N TRP A 73 -9.73 9.50 14.92
CA TRP A 73 -9.21 10.75 14.37
C TRP A 73 -8.56 11.64 15.43
N GLU A 74 -9.08 11.63 16.65
CA GLU A 74 -8.53 12.42 17.75
C GLU A 74 -7.16 11.86 18.15
N ALA A 75 -7.06 10.54 18.35
CA ALA A 75 -5.79 9.89 18.62
C ALA A 75 -4.82 10.08 17.46
N PHE A 76 -5.26 9.90 16.21
CA PHE A 76 -4.45 10.13 15.03
C PHE A 76 -3.88 11.56 15.00
N SER A 77 -4.73 12.58 15.17
CA SER A 77 -4.33 13.99 15.12
C SER A 77 -3.24 14.30 16.15
N LYS A 78 -3.42 13.81 17.38
CA LYS A 78 -2.44 13.94 18.46
C LYS A 78 -1.08 13.30 18.12
N TRP A 79 -1.09 12.09 17.56
CA TRP A 79 0.16 11.41 17.20
C TRP A 79 0.81 11.98 15.95
N ASN A 80 0.02 12.51 15.02
CA ASN A 80 0.49 13.14 13.80
C ASN A 80 1.30 14.42 14.09
N GLU A 81 1.07 15.11 15.21
CA GLU A 81 1.93 16.23 15.65
C GLU A 81 3.35 15.76 16.01
N LEU A 82 3.50 14.53 16.53
CA LEU A 82 4.77 13.96 16.94
C LEU A 82 5.48 13.22 15.79
N GLN A 83 4.71 12.48 15.00
CA GLN A 83 5.20 11.72 13.85
C GLN A 83 4.28 12.02 12.65
N PRO A 84 4.58 13.08 11.88
CA PRO A 84 3.72 13.50 10.78
C PRO A 84 3.53 12.43 9.71
N LEU A 85 2.26 12.19 9.35
CA LEU A 85 1.93 11.37 8.20
C LEU A 85 2.22 12.13 6.91
N LYS A 86 3.03 11.52 6.04
CA LYS A 86 3.27 11.97 4.67
C LYS A 86 2.66 10.98 3.69
N ILE A 87 1.67 11.42 2.93
CA ILE A 87 1.00 10.61 1.91
C ILE A 87 1.59 10.95 0.55
N ILE A 88 2.26 10.00 -0.08
CA ILE A 88 2.92 10.22 -1.37
C ILE A 88 1.99 9.85 -2.52
N ALA A 89 1.97 10.66 -3.58
CA ALA A 89 1.27 10.37 -4.82
C ALA A 89 2.10 10.76 -6.05
N SER A 90 1.73 10.25 -7.21
CA SER A 90 2.36 10.57 -8.49
C SER A 90 1.55 11.61 -9.25
N ARG A 91 2.15 12.75 -9.56
CA ARG A 91 1.55 13.80 -10.37
C ARG A 91 1.85 13.56 -11.85
N VAL A 92 0.81 13.34 -12.63
CA VAL A 92 0.95 12.72 -13.97
C VAL A 92 1.23 13.70 -15.10
N ASP A 93 0.96 14.98 -14.89
CA ASP A 93 1.13 16.02 -15.92
C ASP A 93 2.59 16.50 -16.04
N ASP A 94 3.37 16.49 -14.96
CA ASP A 94 4.81 16.81 -14.96
C ASP A 94 5.74 15.65 -14.60
N GLY A 95 5.20 14.50 -14.21
CA GLY A 95 5.97 13.29 -13.97
C GLY A 95 6.76 13.31 -12.66
N THR A 96 6.22 13.94 -11.62
CA THR A 96 6.87 14.10 -10.31
C THR A 96 6.12 13.36 -9.20
N SER A 97 6.80 13.02 -8.10
CA SER A 97 6.14 12.65 -6.85
C SER A 97 5.76 13.90 -6.06
N ILE A 98 4.69 13.82 -5.29
CA ILE A 98 4.26 14.86 -4.35
C ILE A 98 4.08 14.25 -2.97
N SER A 99 4.35 15.05 -1.94
CA SER A 99 4.09 14.73 -0.54
C SER A 99 2.89 15.53 -0.06
N MET A 100 1.89 14.84 0.51
CA MET A 100 0.70 15.44 1.10
C MET A 100 0.75 15.28 2.62
N SER A 101 0.48 16.35 3.37
CA SER A 101 0.63 16.39 4.82
C SER A 101 -0.31 17.41 5.46
N THR A 102 -0.56 17.26 6.76
CA THR A 102 -1.27 18.24 7.59
C THR A 102 -0.55 19.58 7.66
N ALA A 103 0.78 19.58 7.81
CA ALA A 103 1.60 20.79 7.92
C ALA A 103 1.53 21.67 6.67
N ASP A 104 1.32 21.07 5.51
CA ASP A 104 1.16 21.76 4.23
C ASP A 104 -0.32 22.11 3.93
N GLY A 105 -1.24 21.85 4.87
CA GLY A 105 -2.67 22.14 4.73
C GLY A 105 -3.42 21.24 3.74
N HIS A 106 -2.86 20.07 3.40
CA HIS A 106 -3.47 19.17 2.42
C HIS A 106 -4.66 18.38 2.97
N PHE A 107 -4.70 18.15 4.30
CA PHE A 107 -5.81 17.54 5.00
C PHE A 107 -5.80 17.94 6.48
N ASP A 108 -6.99 18.08 7.06
CA ASP A 108 -7.22 18.42 8.48
C ASP A 108 -8.38 17.61 9.11
N ASN A 109 -9.00 16.72 8.34
CA ASN A 109 -10.05 15.80 8.74
C ASN A 109 -9.88 14.45 8.03
N ILE A 110 -10.63 13.45 8.50
CA ILE A 110 -10.53 12.07 8.00
C ILE A 110 -10.90 11.98 6.53
N GLU A 111 -11.91 12.73 6.07
CA GLU A 111 -12.37 12.72 4.68
C GLU A 111 -11.26 13.22 3.75
N ALA A 112 -10.70 14.40 4.02
CA ALA A 112 -9.60 14.99 3.25
C ALA A 112 -8.34 14.11 3.28
N MET A 113 -8.04 13.48 4.42
CA MET A 113 -6.94 12.53 4.51
C MET A 113 -7.19 11.31 3.62
N THR A 114 -8.41 10.73 3.66
CA THR A 114 -8.75 9.59 2.80
C THR A 114 -8.78 9.94 1.31
N ASP A 115 -9.09 11.18 0.95
CA ASP A 115 -8.96 11.67 -0.43
C ASP A 115 -7.48 11.71 -0.88
N CYS A 116 -6.58 12.14 0.00
CA CYS A 116 -5.13 12.05 -0.23
C CYS A 116 -4.69 10.58 -0.35
N MET A 117 -5.18 9.69 0.53
CA MET A 117 -4.89 8.26 0.45
C MET A 117 -5.41 7.65 -0.85
N ARG A 118 -6.59 8.05 -1.33
CA ARG A 118 -7.14 7.63 -2.63
C ARG A 118 -6.16 7.94 -3.75
N ALA A 119 -5.61 9.15 -3.79
CA ALA A 119 -4.60 9.52 -4.77
C ALA A 119 -3.37 8.60 -4.68
N SER A 120 -2.89 8.32 -3.46
CA SER A 120 -1.72 7.47 -3.19
C SER A 120 -1.87 6.02 -3.65
N MET A 121 -3.09 5.47 -3.62
CA MET A 121 -3.39 4.07 -3.95
C MET A 121 -4.15 3.88 -5.27
N LEU A 122 -4.31 4.95 -6.07
CA LEU A 122 -5.06 4.90 -7.32
C LEU A 122 -4.29 4.18 -8.43
N LEU A 123 -4.34 2.86 -8.46
CA LEU A 123 -3.73 2.06 -9.52
C LEU A 123 -4.35 2.44 -10.89
N PRO A 124 -3.56 3.00 -11.83
CA PRO A 124 -4.08 3.46 -13.12
C PRO A 124 -4.89 2.40 -13.86
N GLY A 125 -6.13 2.71 -14.19
CA GLY A 125 -7.03 1.81 -14.92
C GLY A 125 -7.60 0.64 -14.13
N LEU A 126 -7.26 0.51 -12.83
CA LEU A 126 -7.79 -0.53 -11.94
C LEU A 126 -8.64 0.07 -10.81
N ALA A 127 -8.31 1.26 -10.31
CA ALA A 127 -8.88 1.83 -9.09
C ALA A 127 -9.73 3.10 -9.30
N GLY A 128 -10.10 3.41 -10.54
CA GLY A 128 -10.96 4.56 -10.87
C GLY A 128 -10.28 5.64 -11.73
N PRO A 129 -10.89 6.84 -11.89
CA PRO A 129 -10.29 8.00 -12.58
C PRO A 129 -9.06 8.54 -11.88
N VAL A 130 -8.24 9.34 -12.57
CA VAL A 130 -7.26 10.22 -11.91
C VAL A 130 -7.92 11.07 -10.81
N VAL A 131 -7.22 11.29 -9.70
CA VAL A 131 -7.69 12.13 -8.59
C VAL A 131 -7.25 13.58 -8.83
N SER A 132 -8.14 14.54 -8.57
CA SER A 132 -7.83 15.97 -8.54
C SER A 132 -8.34 16.54 -7.24
N LEU A 133 -7.42 17.03 -6.40
CA LEU A 133 -7.73 17.60 -5.08
C LEU A 133 -7.39 19.10 -5.10
N PRO A 134 -8.38 20.01 -5.11
CA PRO A 134 -8.12 21.46 -5.19
C PRO A 134 -7.14 21.98 -4.14
N GLN A 135 -7.22 21.42 -2.92
CA GLN A 135 -6.34 21.74 -1.80
C GLN A 135 -4.89 21.24 -1.99
N VAL A 136 -4.64 20.33 -2.94
CA VAL A 136 -3.31 19.78 -3.25
C VAL A 136 -2.83 20.32 -4.59
N HIS A 137 -1.87 21.25 -4.55
CA HIS A 137 -1.21 21.81 -5.74
C HIS A 137 -2.18 22.28 -6.85
N GLY A 138 -3.34 22.83 -6.47
CA GLY A 138 -4.31 23.38 -7.42
C GLY A 138 -5.09 22.32 -8.22
N GLY A 139 -5.33 21.13 -7.67
CA GLY A 139 -6.17 20.11 -8.32
C GLY A 139 -5.49 19.38 -9.47
N ARG A 140 -4.16 19.46 -9.57
CA ARG A 140 -3.38 18.76 -10.60
C ARG A 140 -3.58 17.24 -10.49
N PRO A 141 -3.51 16.51 -11.62
CA PRO A 141 -3.95 15.12 -11.69
C PRO A 141 -2.96 14.18 -10.97
N LEU A 142 -3.50 13.39 -10.04
CA LEU A 142 -2.76 12.46 -9.18
C LEU A 142 -3.17 11.01 -9.43
N VAL A 143 -2.21 10.11 -9.30
CA VAL A 143 -2.38 8.66 -9.28
C VAL A 143 -1.42 8.02 -8.27
N ASP A 144 -1.48 6.70 -8.14
CA ASP A 144 -0.67 5.92 -7.22
C ASP A 144 0.83 6.27 -7.23
N SER A 145 1.45 6.32 -6.06
CA SER A 145 2.86 6.69 -5.88
C SER A 145 3.84 5.76 -6.59
N GLN A 146 3.44 4.52 -6.92
CA GLN A 146 4.31 3.52 -7.54
C GLN A 146 4.93 3.98 -8.87
N LEU A 147 4.38 5.01 -9.52
CA LEU A 147 4.91 5.54 -10.76
C LEU A 147 6.24 6.26 -10.54
N PHE A 148 6.34 7.15 -9.55
CA PHE A 148 7.52 8.02 -9.38
C PHE A 148 8.26 7.82 -8.07
N GLU A 149 7.58 7.34 -7.03
CA GLU A 149 8.16 7.10 -5.72
C GLU A 149 7.47 5.92 -5.02
N PRO A 150 7.72 4.68 -5.48
CA PRO A 150 7.11 3.48 -4.91
C PRO A 150 7.55 3.20 -3.47
N MET A 151 8.73 3.72 -3.06
CA MET A 151 9.25 3.63 -1.71
C MET A 151 9.61 5.05 -1.25
N PRO A 152 8.88 5.65 -0.30
CA PRO A 152 8.94 7.09 0.00
C PRO A 152 10.16 7.53 0.83
N PHE A 153 11.26 6.78 0.75
CA PHE A 153 12.48 7.11 1.48
C PHE A 153 13.19 8.33 0.87
N ARG A 154 13.04 8.59 -0.44
CA ARG A 154 13.63 9.76 -1.09
C ARG A 154 13.02 11.06 -0.55
N THR A 155 11.70 11.10 -0.36
CA THR A 155 11.00 12.21 0.31
C THR A 155 11.48 12.37 1.74
N ALA A 156 11.58 11.28 2.52
CA ALA A 156 12.08 11.35 3.89
C ALA A 156 13.50 11.95 3.98
N LEU A 157 14.40 11.54 3.08
CA LEU A 157 15.75 12.11 2.98
C LEU A 157 15.74 13.59 2.61
N ALA A 158 14.91 13.98 1.64
CA ALA A 158 14.77 15.37 1.20
C ALA A 158 14.23 16.28 2.31
N GLU A 159 13.38 15.75 3.19
CA GLU A 159 12.88 16.44 4.39
C GLU A 159 13.87 16.43 5.57
N GLY A 160 15.09 15.90 5.39
CA GLY A 160 16.16 15.97 6.38
C GLY A 160 16.17 14.84 7.41
N CYS A 161 15.43 13.76 7.20
CA CYS A 161 15.52 12.58 8.06
C CYS A 161 16.93 11.98 8.03
N THR A 162 17.51 11.75 9.20
CA THR A 162 18.87 11.20 9.38
C THR A 162 18.89 9.67 9.51
N HIS A 163 17.75 9.09 9.88
CA HIS A 163 17.54 7.66 10.06
C HIS A 163 16.22 7.28 9.39
N VAL A 164 16.26 6.35 8.44
CA VAL A 164 15.09 5.96 7.65
C VAL A 164 14.94 4.44 7.68
N ILE A 165 13.82 3.97 8.21
CA ILE A 165 13.42 2.55 8.12
C ILE A 165 12.55 2.40 6.88
N VAL A 166 12.91 1.49 5.98
CA VAL A 166 12.19 1.26 4.72
C VAL A 166 11.58 -0.13 4.72
N LEU A 167 10.26 -0.21 4.89
CA LEU A 167 9.53 -1.48 4.85
C LEU A 167 9.20 -1.86 3.40
N ARG A 168 9.53 -3.08 3.01
CA ARG A 168 9.28 -3.65 1.68
C ARG A 168 8.42 -4.90 1.78
N THR A 169 7.41 -4.97 0.93
CA THR A 169 6.49 -6.11 0.86
C THR A 169 6.99 -7.23 -0.05
N ARG A 170 8.01 -6.97 -0.89
CA ARG A 170 8.64 -8.01 -1.73
C ARG A 170 9.78 -8.72 -0.99
N PRO A 171 9.91 -10.05 -1.17
CA PRO A 171 11.06 -10.81 -0.70
C PRO A 171 12.37 -10.36 -1.33
N ASP A 172 13.47 -10.55 -0.60
CA ASP A 172 14.80 -10.44 -1.19
C ASP A 172 15.08 -11.55 -2.21
N GLY A 173 15.99 -11.25 -3.14
CA GLY A 173 16.41 -12.19 -4.19
C GLY A 173 15.47 -12.28 -5.40
N VAL A 174 14.33 -11.57 -5.41
CA VAL A 174 13.36 -11.63 -6.52
C VAL A 174 13.69 -10.66 -7.67
N ASN A 175 13.28 -11.02 -8.89
CA ASN A 175 13.40 -10.12 -10.05
C ASN A 175 12.33 -9.02 -10.02
N VAL A 176 12.76 -7.78 -9.86
CA VAL A 176 11.85 -6.63 -9.68
C VAL A 176 11.45 -5.93 -10.99
N CYS A 177 12.18 -6.15 -12.08
CA CYS A 177 11.90 -5.55 -13.39
C CYS A 177 10.78 -6.28 -14.13
N GLY A 178 10.59 -7.58 -13.86
CA GLY A 178 9.53 -8.40 -14.46
C GLY A 178 9.55 -8.44 -16.00
N LYS A 179 8.49 -8.99 -16.59
CA LYS A 179 8.31 -9.03 -18.06
C LYS A 179 7.34 -7.93 -18.53
N LYS A 180 7.44 -7.55 -19.81
CA LYS A 180 6.49 -6.63 -20.45
C LYS A 180 5.13 -7.32 -20.60
N SER A 181 4.11 -6.86 -19.89
CA SER A 181 2.75 -7.36 -20.02
C SER A 181 1.99 -6.65 -21.14
N VAL A 182 1.40 -7.43 -22.06
CA VAL A 182 0.53 -6.89 -23.12
C VAL A 182 -0.75 -6.34 -22.53
N LEU A 183 -1.33 -7.05 -21.56
CA LEU A 183 -2.54 -6.65 -20.86
C LEU A 183 -2.35 -5.30 -20.15
N GLU A 184 -1.29 -5.17 -19.37
CA GLU A 184 -0.91 -3.93 -18.68
C GLU A 184 -0.78 -2.77 -19.68
N ARG A 185 -0.10 -3.00 -20.81
CA ARG A 185 0.06 -1.99 -21.87
C ARG A 185 -1.26 -1.53 -22.47
N LEU A 186 -2.24 -2.43 -22.63
CA LEU A 186 -3.57 -2.09 -23.14
C LEU A 186 -4.36 -1.27 -22.13
N ILE A 187 -4.33 -1.65 -20.85
CA ILE A 187 -4.97 -0.91 -19.75
C ILE A 187 -4.37 0.50 -19.66
N MET A 188 -3.04 0.61 -19.61
CA MET A 188 -2.34 1.90 -19.57
C MET A 188 -2.64 2.78 -20.79
N ARG A 189 -2.75 2.19 -22.00
CA ARG A 189 -3.12 2.93 -23.21
C ARG A 189 -4.52 3.50 -23.11
N ARG A 190 -5.48 2.71 -22.63
CA ARG A 190 -6.87 3.17 -22.46
C ARG A 190 -6.94 4.24 -21.38
N PHE A 191 -6.30 4.03 -20.25
CA PHE A 191 -6.32 4.94 -19.11
C PHE A 191 -5.64 6.28 -19.45
N PHE A 192 -4.33 6.29 -19.66
CA PHE A 192 -3.58 7.53 -19.85
C PHE A 192 -3.86 8.19 -21.20
N LYS A 193 -3.72 7.46 -22.31
CA LYS A 193 -3.78 8.08 -23.65
C LYS A 193 -5.21 8.38 -24.11
N ARG A 194 -6.18 7.49 -23.87
CA ARG A 194 -7.54 7.64 -24.43
C ARG A 194 -8.51 8.36 -23.50
N LYS A 195 -8.51 8.03 -22.21
CA LYS A 195 -9.48 8.57 -21.23
C LYS A 195 -9.02 9.88 -20.61
N HIS A 196 -7.74 9.97 -20.28
CA HIS A 196 -7.20 11.11 -19.52
C HIS A 196 -6.23 12.00 -20.31
N SER A 197 -6.04 11.74 -21.61
CA SER A 197 -5.23 12.58 -22.51
C SER A 197 -3.78 12.87 -22.06
N PHE A 198 -3.13 11.90 -21.40
CA PHE A 198 -1.72 11.92 -20.99
C PHE A 198 -0.85 10.98 -21.87
N PRO A 199 -0.55 11.34 -23.14
CA PRO A 199 0.20 10.47 -24.04
C PRO A 199 1.65 10.24 -23.60
N GLU A 200 2.30 11.23 -22.97
CA GLU A 200 3.67 11.08 -22.45
C GLU A 200 3.72 10.10 -21.29
N MET A 201 2.73 10.12 -20.41
CA MET A 201 2.61 9.12 -19.34
C MET A 201 2.42 7.70 -19.90
N TYR A 202 1.63 7.55 -20.96
CA TYR A 202 1.53 6.27 -21.64
C TYR A 202 2.87 5.80 -22.24
N LYS A 203 3.67 6.71 -22.82
CA LYS A 203 5.02 6.37 -23.31
C LYS A 203 5.93 5.93 -22.17
N TYR A 204 5.92 6.66 -21.05
CA TYR A 204 6.65 6.31 -19.83
C TYR A 204 6.30 4.90 -19.33
N MET A 205 5.01 4.58 -19.24
CA MET A 205 4.56 3.24 -18.81
C MET A 205 4.92 2.16 -19.84
N LYS A 206 4.83 2.44 -21.14
CA LYS A 206 5.24 1.52 -22.21
C LYS A 206 6.74 1.19 -22.13
N GLN A 207 7.56 2.13 -21.66
CA GLN A 207 8.99 1.97 -21.42
C GLN A 207 9.30 1.37 -20.04
N MET A 208 8.30 0.96 -19.27
CA MET A 208 8.45 0.40 -17.92
C MET A 208 9.12 1.36 -16.94
N GLY A 209 8.95 2.68 -17.11
CA GLY A 209 9.62 3.71 -16.30
C GLY A 209 9.47 3.47 -14.79
N HIS A 210 8.26 3.16 -14.34
CA HIS A 210 7.97 2.89 -12.92
C HIS A 210 8.77 1.69 -12.36
N LYS A 211 9.03 0.66 -13.18
CA LYS A 211 9.86 -0.49 -12.78
C LYS A 211 11.33 -0.13 -12.75
N HIS A 212 11.79 0.76 -13.64
CA HIS A 212 13.16 1.27 -13.58
C HIS A 212 13.38 2.11 -12.32
N VAL A 213 12.40 2.94 -11.92
CA VAL A 213 12.44 3.69 -10.66
C VAL A 213 12.53 2.72 -9.49
N TYR A 214 11.62 1.74 -9.41
CA TYR A 214 11.64 0.72 -8.36
C TYR A 214 12.98 -0.04 -8.30
N ALA A 215 13.52 -0.46 -9.46
CA ALA A 215 14.79 -1.18 -9.52
C ALA A 215 15.97 -0.32 -9.03
N LYS A 216 16.00 0.98 -9.37
CA LYS A 216 17.01 1.92 -8.86
C LYS A 216 16.90 2.06 -7.34
N ASP A 217 15.69 2.22 -6.83
CA ASP A 217 15.44 2.32 -5.39
C ASP A 217 15.93 1.06 -4.67
N ILE A 218 15.69 -0.14 -5.21
CA ILE A 218 16.21 -1.39 -4.65
C ILE A 218 17.75 -1.43 -4.63
N LEU A 219 18.41 -0.97 -5.70
CA LEU A 219 19.88 -0.91 -5.73
C LEU A 219 20.42 0.04 -4.65
N THR A 220 19.80 1.20 -4.47
CA THR A 220 20.16 2.16 -3.40
C THR A 220 19.96 1.54 -2.01
N LEU A 221 18.84 0.86 -1.77
CA LEU A 221 18.57 0.22 -0.49
C LEU A 221 19.54 -0.94 -0.21
N ASN A 222 19.88 -1.75 -1.21
CA ASN A 222 20.87 -2.82 -1.06
C ASN A 222 22.27 -2.26 -0.74
N GLN A 223 22.66 -1.15 -1.37
CA GLN A 223 23.90 -0.45 -1.04
C GLN A 223 23.90 0.05 0.41
N ALA A 224 22.80 0.65 0.86
CA ALA A 224 22.67 1.12 2.23
C ALA A 224 22.70 -0.02 3.26
N ALA A 225 22.02 -1.14 3.00
CA ALA A 225 22.04 -2.32 3.85
C ALA A 225 23.44 -2.91 4.02
N ASN A 226 24.22 -2.97 2.93
CA ASN A 226 25.60 -3.47 2.97
C ASN A 226 26.54 -2.52 3.73
N ASN A 227 26.28 -1.22 3.70
CA ASN A 227 27.08 -0.22 4.39
C ASN A 227 26.72 -0.08 5.88
N TRP A 228 25.61 -0.67 6.34
CA TRP A 228 25.16 -0.62 7.73
C TRP A 228 26.19 -1.18 8.73
N LEU A 229 27.05 -2.12 8.31
CA LEU A 229 28.11 -2.67 9.16
C LEU A 229 29.32 -1.73 9.32
N ASN A 230 29.43 -0.69 8.49
CA ASN A 230 30.50 0.31 8.51
C ASN A 230 29.98 1.64 9.06
N LEU A 231 29.49 1.65 10.30
CA LEU A 231 29.12 2.86 11.04
C LEU A 231 30.37 3.67 11.42
N GLY A 232 31.03 4.25 10.41
CA GLY A 232 31.98 5.33 10.60
C GLY A 232 31.28 6.69 10.65
N PRO A 233 31.91 7.73 11.22
CA PRO A 233 31.37 9.08 11.25
C PRO A 233 31.40 9.67 9.83
N SER A 234 30.41 9.34 9.02
CA SER A 234 30.17 9.97 7.73
C SER A 234 28.80 10.63 7.76
N ASN A 235 28.69 11.82 7.17
CA ASN A 235 27.45 12.61 7.02
C ASN A 235 26.39 11.91 6.12
N ALA A 236 26.43 10.59 5.96
CA ALA A 236 25.47 9.83 5.16
C ALA A 236 24.29 9.39 6.04
N CYS A 237 23.07 9.53 5.52
CA CYS A 237 21.87 9.08 6.21
C CYS A 237 21.89 7.56 6.45
N ASN A 238 21.47 7.12 7.64
CA ASN A 238 21.33 5.71 7.99
C ASN A 238 20.01 5.18 7.42
N ILE A 239 20.07 4.22 6.49
CA ILE A 239 18.88 3.61 5.90
C ILE A 239 18.85 2.13 6.25
N LEU A 240 17.77 1.68 6.90
CA LEU A 240 17.53 0.29 7.27
C LEU A 240 16.37 -0.27 6.44
N PRO A 241 16.64 -0.97 5.33
CA PRO A 241 15.58 -1.68 4.62
C PRO A 241 15.20 -2.97 5.36
N ILE A 242 13.90 -3.22 5.48
CA ILE A 242 13.31 -4.44 6.03
C ILE A 242 12.40 -5.02 4.94
N SER A 243 12.65 -6.26 4.55
CA SER A 243 11.94 -6.99 3.49
C SER A 243 11.36 -8.30 4.04
N LEU A 244 10.56 -8.99 3.21
CA LEU A 244 10.34 -10.41 3.45
C LEU A 244 11.64 -11.19 3.20
N GLY A 245 11.82 -12.29 3.93
CA GLY A 245 13.01 -13.14 3.78
C GLY A 245 13.12 -13.76 2.39
N GLU A 246 14.34 -14.02 1.94
CA GLU A 246 14.60 -14.73 0.69
C GLU A 246 13.82 -16.06 0.61
N GLY A 247 13.22 -16.34 -0.55
CA GLY A 247 12.42 -17.54 -0.78
C GLY A 247 11.02 -17.52 -0.17
N GLN A 248 10.64 -16.48 0.57
CA GLN A 248 9.27 -16.31 1.05
C GLN A 248 8.32 -16.04 -0.13
N PRO A 249 7.07 -16.56 -0.10
CA PRO A 249 6.10 -16.29 -1.15
C PRO A 249 5.65 -14.82 -1.14
N GLU A 250 5.48 -14.24 -2.33
CA GLU A 250 4.81 -12.96 -2.50
C GLU A 250 3.29 -13.14 -2.40
N ILE A 251 2.61 -12.24 -1.67
CA ILE A 251 1.16 -12.15 -1.73
C ILE A 251 0.75 -11.54 -3.07
N GLY A 252 -0.18 -12.20 -3.76
CA GLY A 252 -0.68 -11.74 -5.05
C GLY A 252 -1.32 -10.34 -4.96
N ARG A 253 -1.14 -9.50 -5.99
CA ARG A 253 -1.69 -8.13 -6.02
C ARG A 253 -3.21 -8.04 -5.88
N LEU A 254 -3.91 -9.13 -6.19
CA LEU A 254 -5.38 -9.26 -6.11
C LEU A 254 -5.76 -10.47 -5.25
N GLU A 255 -4.88 -10.86 -4.32
CA GLU A 255 -5.16 -11.93 -3.36
C GLU A 255 -6.36 -11.55 -2.50
N ARG A 256 -7.20 -12.54 -2.21
CA ARG A 256 -8.39 -12.42 -1.34
C ARG A 256 -8.50 -13.57 -0.34
N THR A 257 -7.62 -14.55 -0.44
CA THR A 257 -7.63 -15.72 0.42
C THR A 257 -7.17 -15.30 1.81
N ARG A 258 -8.08 -15.40 2.78
CA ARG A 258 -7.86 -15.01 4.18
C ARG A 258 -6.59 -15.63 4.76
N SER A 259 -6.37 -16.93 4.56
CA SER A 259 -5.19 -17.64 5.06
C SER A 259 -3.89 -17.13 4.43
N GLU A 260 -3.88 -16.84 3.13
CA GLU A 260 -2.70 -16.31 2.43
C GLU A 260 -2.34 -14.91 2.94
N ILE A 261 -3.32 -14.01 3.07
CA ILE A 261 -3.09 -12.65 3.60
C ILE A 261 -2.63 -12.70 5.05
N TYR A 262 -3.26 -13.55 5.88
CA TYR A 262 -2.85 -13.75 7.27
C TYR A 262 -1.42 -14.27 7.37
N GLN A 263 -1.05 -15.25 6.53
CA GLN A 263 0.31 -15.76 6.47
C GLN A 263 1.30 -14.68 6.01
N GLY A 264 0.93 -13.82 5.07
CA GLY A 264 1.73 -12.67 4.65
C GLY A 264 2.01 -11.69 5.79
N ILE A 265 1.00 -11.39 6.62
CA ILE A 265 1.15 -10.56 7.82
C ILE A 265 2.12 -11.20 8.81
N LYS A 266 1.97 -12.49 9.09
CA LYS A 266 2.88 -13.25 9.96
C LYS A 266 4.33 -13.22 9.46
N ASN A 267 4.52 -13.44 8.16
CA ASN A 267 5.84 -13.39 7.53
C ASN A 267 6.49 -12.01 7.69
N GLY A 268 5.73 -10.93 7.44
CA GLY A 268 6.19 -9.55 7.60
C GLY A 268 6.54 -9.22 9.05
N TYR A 269 5.68 -9.60 10.00
CA TYR A 269 5.90 -9.36 11.42
C TYR A 269 7.12 -10.12 11.94
N ALA A 270 7.24 -11.42 11.64
CA ALA A 270 8.39 -12.22 12.06
C ALA A 270 9.71 -11.60 11.59
N HIS A 271 9.77 -11.16 10.33
CA HIS A 271 10.98 -10.60 9.76
C HIS A 271 11.31 -9.21 10.34
N ALA A 272 10.31 -8.34 10.45
CA ALA A 272 10.48 -7.02 11.06
C ALA A 272 10.93 -7.14 12.53
N TYR A 273 10.28 -8.02 13.30
CA TYR A 273 10.65 -8.28 14.69
C TYR A 273 12.08 -8.81 14.81
N ALA A 274 12.46 -9.79 13.99
CA ALA A 274 13.80 -10.36 14.01
C ALA A 274 14.91 -9.31 13.75
N ILE A 275 14.67 -8.37 12.83
CA ILE A 275 15.62 -7.29 12.53
C ILE A 275 15.62 -6.24 13.65
N LEU A 276 14.46 -5.74 14.06
CA LEU A 276 14.35 -4.64 15.02
C LEU A 276 14.77 -5.04 16.44
N SER A 277 14.48 -6.28 16.86
CA SER A 277 14.91 -6.78 18.17
C SER A 277 16.43 -6.98 18.25
N ALA A 278 17.07 -7.40 17.16
CA ALA A 278 18.52 -7.54 17.08
C ALA A 278 19.25 -6.20 17.20
N VAL A 279 18.64 -5.11 16.73
CA VAL A 279 19.18 -3.74 16.89
C VAL A 279 19.13 -3.29 18.36
N ASN A 280 18.12 -3.73 19.12
CA ASN A 280 17.92 -3.31 20.52
C ASN A 280 18.82 -4.07 21.52
N SER A 281 19.21 -5.30 21.19
CA SER A 281 20.19 -6.05 21.97
C SER A 281 21.60 -5.47 21.74
N LYS A 282 22.15 -4.75 22.72
CA LYS A 282 23.54 -4.24 22.75
C LYS A 282 24.64 -5.31 22.55
N GLU A 283 24.28 -6.58 22.48
CA GLU A 283 25.17 -7.71 22.23
C GLU A 283 25.07 -8.14 20.77
N ILE A 284 25.72 -7.39 19.87
CA ILE A 284 26.11 -7.96 18.58
C ILE A 284 27.29 -8.90 18.86
N SER A 285 27.00 -10.09 19.41
CA SER A 285 27.93 -11.20 19.22
C SER A 285 27.68 -11.75 17.82
N GLU A 286 28.75 -11.86 17.03
CA GLU A 286 28.73 -12.44 15.67
C GLU A 286 28.17 -13.88 15.63
N GLN A 287 27.89 -14.48 16.79
CA GLN A 287 27.49 -15.87 16.98
C GLN A 287 25.97 -16.12 17.00
N GLN A 288 25.10 -15.10 17.04
CA GLN A 288 23.66 -15.34 16.81
C GLN A 288 23.38 -15.55 15.31
N ASN A 289 23.48 -16.82 14.90
CA ASN A 289 23.15 -17.30 13.56
C ASN A 289 21.80 -16.76 13.07
N LYS A 290 21.69 -16.43 11.79
CA LYS A 290 20.45 -15.94 11.13
C LYS A 290 19.21 -16.78 11.48
N GLY A 291 19.38 -18.09 11.71
CA GLY A 291 18.32 -19.00 12.13
C GLY A 291 17.76 -18.74 13.54
N THR A 292 18.58 -18.37 14.53
CA THR A 292 18.08 -18.11 15.90
C THR A 292 17.30 -16.80 15.98
N ARG A 293 17.68 -15.79 15.17
CA ARG A 293 16.94 -14.52 15.05
C ARG A 293 15.59 -14.69 14.37
N LEU A 294 15.50 -15.50 13.32
CA LEU A 294 14.21 -15.81 12.71
C LEU A 294 13.31 -16.60 13.67
N ALA A 295 13.88 -17.51 14.47
CA ALA A 295 13.12 -18.25 15.48
C ALA A 295 12.51 -17.32 16.55
N SER A 296 13.22 -16.27 17.00
CA SER A 296 12.64 -15.30 17.93
C SER A 296 11.51 -14.48 17.31
N GLY A 297 11.63 -14.12 16.02
CA GLY A 297 10.55 -13.48 15.27
C GLY A 297 9.30 -14.35 15.18
N TRP A 298 9.44 -15.64 14.87
CA TRP A 298 8.32 -16.57 14.82
C TRP A 298 7.68 -16.81 16.18
N LYS A 299 8.47 -16.85 17.26
CA LYS A 299 7.92 -16.91 18.63
C LYS A 299 7.08 -15.67 18.95
N ALA A 300 7.53 -14.48 18.56
CA ALA A 300 6.75 -13.25 18.74
C ALA A 300 5.47 -13.22 17.88
N VAL A 301 5.48 -13.90 16.71
CA VAL A 301 4.29 -14.07 15.88
C VAL A 301 3.24 -14.93 16.58
N GLU A 302 3.61 -16.01 17.28
CA GLU A 302 2.63 -16.88 17.95
C GLU A 302 1.80 -16.13 19.00
N GLU A 303 2.42 -15.16 19.69
CA GLU A 303 1.74 -14.29 20.65
C GLU A 303 0.89 -13.21 19.96
N ALA A 304 1.44 -12.57 18.91
CA ALA A 304 0.77 -11.46 18.25
C ALA A 304 -0.32 -11.89 17.25
N PHE A 305 -0.18 -13.07 16.65
CA PHE A 305 -1.00 -13.60 15.55
C PHE A 305 -1.14 -15.13 15.69
N PRO A 306 -1.93 -15.61 16.66
CA PRO A 306 -2.10 -17.04 16.90
C PRO A 306 -2.80 -17.74 15.71
N ASN A 307 -2.60 -19.05 15.57
CA ASN A 307 -3.12 -19.80 14.43
C ASN A 307 -4.63 -20.06 14.51
N ASP A 308 -5.18 -20.10 15.72
CA ASP A 308 -6.61 -20.33 15.99
C ASP A 308 -7.52 -19.25 15.37
N VAL A 309 -6.97 -18.09 15.00
CA VAL A 309 -7.68 -17.06 14.23
C VAL A 309 -8.30 -17.62 12.95
N LEU A 310 -7.64 -18.59 12.32
CA LEU A 310 -8.11 -19.22 11.10
C LEU A 310 -9.23 -20.25 11.34
N ASP A 311 -9.45 -20.68 12.58
CA ASP A 311 -10.52 -21.61 12.96
C ASP A 311 -11.89 -20.91 12.99
N TYR A 312 -11.88 -19.59 13.14
CA TYR A 312 -13.08 -18.75 13.03
C TYR A 312 -13.30 -18.30 11.58
N GLU A 313 -14.57 -18.15 11.18
CA GLU A 313 -14.93 -17.54 9.91
C GLU A 313 -14.41 -16.09 9.83
N VAL A 314 -14.51 -15.38 10.95
CA VAL A 314 -14.06 -14.00 11.15
C VAL A 314 -13.43 -13.89 12.53
N ASP A 315 -12.33 -13.13 12.69
CA ASP A 315 -11.68 -12.94 13.99
C ASP A 315 -12.69 -12.38 15.03
N PRO A 316 -12.85 -13.02 16.20
CA PRO A 316 -13.74 -12.53 17.26
C PRO A 316 -13.48 -11.07 17.65
N ILE A 317 -12.21 -10.61 17.60
CA ILE A 317 -11.84 -9.22 17.87
C ILE A 317 -12.51 -8.25 16.89
N PHE A 318 -12.75 -8.69 15.65
CA PHE A 318 -13.50 -7.90 14.68
C PHE A 318 -14.99 -7.85 15.03
N LEU A 319 -15.60 -8.97 15.40
CA LEU A 319 -17.03 -9.02 15.76
C LEU A 319 -17.36 -8.11 16.96
N GLU A 320 -16.53 -8.13 18.00
CA GLU A 320 -16.68 -7.24 19.16
C GLU A 320 -16.65 -5.75 18.78
N SER A 321 -15.85 -5.38 17.76
CA SER A 321 -15.79 -4.00 17.29
C SER A 321 -17.05 -3.58 16.53
N LYS A 322 -17.66 -4.49 15.76
CA LYS A 322 -18.89 -4.25 15.02
C LYS A 322 -20.08 -4.03 15.96
N GLU A 323 -20.19 -4.84 17.01
CA GLU A 323 -21.26 -4.70 18.01
C GLU A 323 -21.19 -3.37 18.77
N LYS A 324 -19.98 -2.90 19.11
CA LYS A 324 -19.78 -1.59 19.76
C LYS A 324 -20.19 -0.42 18.88
N VAL A 325 -19.93 -0.48 17.56
CA VAL A 325 -20.34 0.57 16.60
C VAL A 325 -21.87 0.59 16.43
N VAL A 326 -22.52 -0.58 16.38
CA VAL A 326 -23.99 -0.68 16.29
C VAL A 326 -24.67 -0.17 17.56
N LEU A 327 -24.10 -0.41 18.74
CA LEU A 327 -24.67 0.06 20.02
C LEU A 327 -24.39 1.56 20.28
N GLY A 328 -23.29 2.11 19.75
CA GLY A 328 -22.93 3.53 19.91
C GLY A 328 -23.61 4.50 18.93
N SER A 329 -24.25 4.00 17.88
CA SER A 329 -24.99 4.80 16.88
C SER A 329 -26.51 4.90 17.17
N GLY A 330 -26.96 4.36 18.30
CA GLY A 330 -28.34 4.38 18.77
C GLY A 330 -28.62 5.31 19.96
N GLY A 331 -27.80 6.35 20.17
CA GLY A 331 -27.93 7.33 21.27
C GLY A 331 -28.13 8.75 20.76
#